data_AF-V9KWD2-F1
#
_entry.id   AF-V9KWD2-F1
#
_cell.length_a   1.000
_cell.length_b   1.000
_cell.length_c   1.000
_cell.angle_alpha   90.00
_cell.angle_beta   90.00
_cell.angle_gamma   90.00
#
_symmetry.space_group_name_H-M   'P 1'
#
loop_
_entity.id
_entity.type
_entity.pdbx_description
1 polymer ?
#
loop_
_entity_poly.entity_id
_entity_poly.type
_entity_poly.pdbx_seq_one_letter_code
_entity_poly.pdbx_strand_id
1 'polypeptide(L)'
;MVRLLAAAAVAALLASAAADGPLATGLVQQGRHHNTESEPMCPGLYCGKSITNRNGSQLQYGECGVCPRGERTNNSKICDKCNESPDLYDWLYLGFMAMLPLVLHWFFIEWYSGKKSSSAFFQHVTALLECSAAAIVTLLVNDPVGELKIRSCRVKMLSDWYTMLYNPSPDYINTLHCTQEAVFPLYTIVFIYYAFCLVFMMLLRPLLVKKIACGLGKSDRFKSIYAALYFFPILTVLQAVGGGLLYYAFPYIILVLSLVTLAVYMSASEIQTYKDLFTKKKRLVVLFSHWILHAYGIISISRLDKLDQDLPLLALVPTPALFYLLTAKYTEPSRILSEGGNGH
;
A
#
# COMPACT_ATOMS: atom_id res chain seq x y z
N MET A 1 -6.59 15.77 -13.28
CA MET A 1 -5.63 14.66 -13.19
C MET A 1 -5.39 14.30 -11.74
N VAL A 2 -4.63 15.10 -10.98
CA VAL A 2 -4.46 14.92 -9.52
C VAL A 2 -5.81 14.86 -8.79
N ARG A 3 -6.74 15.79 -9.07
CA ARG A 3 -8.10 15.75 -8.50
C ARG A 3 -8.86 14.45 -8.80
N LEU A 4 -8.65 13.86 -9.97
CA LEU A 4 -9.43 12.71 -10.45
C LEU A 4 -8.81 11.39 -9.99
N LEU A 5 -7.48 11.26 -10.12
CA LEU A 5 -6.70 10.13 -9.61
C LEU A 5 -6.81 10.01 -8.10
N ALA A 6 -6.80 11.13 -7.39
CA ALA A 6 -6.86 11.10 -5.95
C ALA A 6 -8.30 11.11 -5.41
N ALA A 7 -9.29 11.70 -6.10
CA ALA A 7 -10.70 11.45 -5.76
C ALA A 7 -11.06 9.97 -5.93
N ALA A 8 -10.55 9.32 -6.98
CA ALA A 8 -10.77 7.89 -7.17
C ALA A 8 -9.99 7.04 -6.16
N ALA A 9 -8.71 7.35 -5.89
CA ALA A 9 -7.94 6.66 -4.86
C ALA A 9 -8.60 6.78 -3.47
N VAL A 10 -9.08 7.98 -3.12
CA VAL A 10 -9.89 8.23 -1.91
C VAL A 10 -11.20 7.46 -1.95
N ALA A 11 -11.93 7.47 -3.08
CA ALA A 11 -13.20 6.75 -3.21
C ALA A 11 -13.03 5.23 -3.12
N ALA A 12 -11.94 4.66 -3.62
CA ALA A 12 -11.66 3.24 -3.48
C ALA A 12 -11.13 2.85 -2.09
N LEU A 13 -10.34 3.70 -1.44
CA LEU A 13 -9.96 3.53 -0.03
C LEU A 13 -11.20 3.58 0.87
N LEU A 14 -12.15 4.46 0.58
CA LEU A 14 -13.44 4.53 1.29
C LEU A 14 -14.35 3.34 0.93
N ALA A 15 -14.33 2.84 -0.31
CA ALA A 15 -15.10 1.66 -0.71
C ALA A 15 -14.56 0.36 -0.09
N SER A 16 -13.25 0.24 0.17
CA SER A 16 -12.68 -0.91 0.87
C SER A 16 -13.02 -0.97 2.36
N ALA A 17 -13.51 0.13 2.95
CA ALA A 17 -13.98 0.17 4.34
C ALA A 17 -15.44 -0.31 4.53
N ALA A 18 -16.11 -0.74 3.46
CA ALA A 18 -17.54 -1.11 3.47
C ALA A 18 -17.81 -2.58 3.10
N ALA A 19 -16.81 -3.47 3.20
CA ALA A 19 -16.99 -4.91 2.96
C ALA A 19 -17.19 -5.65 4.29
N ASP A 20 -18.41 -5.61 4.83
CA ASP A 20 -18.87 -6.54 5.85
C ASP A 20 -19.15 -7.91 5.21
N GLY A 21 -18.54 -8.97 5.75
CA GLY A 21 -18.76 -10.36 5.35
C GLY A 21 -18.36 -11.33 6.47
N PRO A 22 -19.09 -12.45 6.65
CA PRO A 22 -19.28 -13.07 7.96
C PRO A 22 -18.15 -13.99 8.42
N LEU A 23 -18.03 -14.06 9.74
CA LEU A 23 -17.18 -14.92 10.55
C LEU A 23 -17.44 -16.42 10.26
N ALA A 24 -16.44 -17.13 9.73
CA ALA A 24 -16.47 -18.58 9.59
C ALA A 24 -15.89 -19.24 10.84
N THR A 25 -16.74 -19.90 11.62
CA THR A 25 -16.40 -20.77 12.74
C THR A 25 -16.02 -22.16 12.24
N GLY A 26 -14.74 -22.51 12.33
CA GLY A 26 -14.23 -23.87 12.07
C GLY A 26 -13.95 -24.61 13.37
N LEU A 27 -14.79 -25.58 13.72
CA LEU A 27 -14.54 -26.54 14.79
C LEU A 27 -13.42 -27.50 14.38
N VAL A 28 -12.35 -27.60 15.18
CA VAL A 28 -11.32 -28.63 15.02
C VAL A 28 -11.49 -29.66 16.13
N GLN A 29 -11.84 -30.88 15.71
CA GLN A 29 -11.97 -32.06 16.56
C GLN A 29 -10.61 -32.58 17.02
N GLN A 30 -10.59 -33.00 18.28
CA GLN A 30 -9.45 -33.45 19.06
C GLN A 30 -9.02 -34.89 18.71
N GLY A 31 -7.74 -35.08 18.42
CA GLY A 31 -7.08 -36.38 18.32
C GLY A 31 -6.02 -36.54 19.41
N ARG A 32 -6.32 -37.41 20.39
CA ARG A 32 -5.45 -37.87 21.49
C ARG A 32 -4.54 -38.99 20.96
N HIS A 33 -3.24 -39.01 21.27
CA HIS A 33 -2.50 -40.21 21.73
C HIS A 33 -0.98 -39.96 21.89
N HIS A 34 -0.52 -40.27 23.12
CA HIS A 34 0.70 -40.96 23.56
C HIS A 34 2.13 -40.43 23.33
N ASN A 35 2.79 -40.27 24.49
CA ASN A 35 4.18 -40.01 24.83
C ASN A 35 5.27 -40.61 23.93
N THR A 36 6.24 -39.76 23.60
CA THR A 36 7.67 -40.09 23.52
C THR A 36 8.41 -38.86 24.06
N GLU A 37 9.42 -39.03 24.91
CA GLU A 37 10.27 -37.94 25.43
C GLU A 37 11.09 -37.31 24.28
N SER A 38 10.42 -36.48 23.50
CA SER A 38 10.99 -35.38 22.74
C SER A 38 10.65 -34.12 23.51
N GLU A 39 11.64 -33.29 23.84
CA GLU A 39 11.44 -32.00 24.50
C GLU A 39 10.22 -31.29 23.88
N PRO A 40 9.20 -30.90 24.68
CA PRO A 40 7.91 -30.50 24.13
C PRO A 40 8.08 -29.28 23.22
N MET A 41 7.62 -29.44 21.97
CA MET A 41 7.54 -28.33 21.01
C MET A 41 6.59 -27.26 21.53
N CYS A 42 6.92 -25.98 21.33
CA CYS A 42 6.05 -24.89 21.79
C CYS A 42 4.67 -24.96 21.12
N PRO A 43 3.59 -24.77 21.90
CA PRO A 43 2.24 -24.78 21.36
C PRO A 43 2.01 -23.58 20.45
N GLY A 44 1.05 -23.70 19.52
CA GLY A 44 0.67 -22.60 18.63
C GLY A 44 1.60 -22.37 17.44
N LEU A 45 1.19 -21.46 16.56
CA LEU A 45 1.87 -21.19 15.29
C LEU A 45 3.10 -20.30 15.48
N TYR A 46 2.98 -19.26 16.31
CA TYR A 46 3.96 -18.17 16.43
C TYR A 46 4.79 -18.19 17.71
N CYS A 47 4.57 -19.13 18.63
CA CYS A 47 5.41 -19.28 19.81
C CYS A 47 6.70 -20.04 19.49
N GLY A 48 7.80 -19.62 20.11
CA GLY A 48 9.08 -20.31 19.99
C GLY A 48 9.95 -20.15 21.23
N LYS A 49 11.02 -20.92 21.28
CA LYS A 49 12.06 -20.80 22.31
C LYS A 49 13.14 -19.82 21.84
N SER A 50 13.43 -18.82 22.66
CA SER A 50 14.56 -17.93 22.45
C SER A 50 15.87 -18.60 22.89
N ILE A 51 16.99 -18.21 22.31
CA ILE A 51 18.32 -18.71 22.70
C ILE A 51 18.82 -17.84 23.85
N THR A 52 18.91 -18.39 25.06
CA THR A 52 19.28 -17.63 26.27
C THR A 52 20.79 -17.60 26.50
N ASN A 53 21.50 -18.69 26.21
CA ASN A 53 22.95 -18.74 26.36
C ASN A 53 23.60 -19.56 25.24
N ARG A 54 24.72 -19.03 24.71
CA ARG A 54 25.61 -19.70 23.77
C ARG A 54 26.94 -19.98 24.47
N ASN A 55 26.99 -21.06 25.25
CA ASN A 55 28.24 -21.55 25.82
C ASN A 55 28.87 -22.57 24.86
N GLY A 56 29.71 -22.10 23.94
CA GLY A 56 30.38 -22.97 22.96
C GLY A 56 29.40 -23.64 21.99
N SER A 57 29.37 -24.97 21.96
CA SER A 57 28.50 -25.79 21.09
C SER A 57 27.13 -26.14 21.71
N GLN A 58 26.88 -25.79 22.98
CA GLN A 58 25.63 -26.10 23.66
C GLN A 58 24.73 -24.87 23.70
N LEU A 59 23.59 -24.95 23.02
CA LEU A 59 22.55 -23.91 23.01
C LEU A 59 21.62 -24.16 24.20
N GLN A 60 21.54 -23.20 25.11
CA GLN A 60 20.48 -23.20 26.13
C GLN A 60 19.27 -22.43 25.58
N TYR A 61 18.16 -23.15 25.49
CA TYR A 61 16.88 -22.59 25.08
C TYR A 61 16.09 -22.10 26.29
N GLY A 62 15.47 -20.94 26.16
CA GLY A 62 14.54 -20.42 27.14
C GLY A 62 13.18 -21.10 27.10
N GLU A 63 12.26 -20.61 27.92
CA GLU A 63 10.86 -21.03 27.91
C GLU A 63 10.16 -20.63 26.60
N CYS A 64 9.05 -21.32 26.30
CA CYS A 64 8.23 -21.00 25.15
C CYS A 64 7.58 -19.63 25.30
N GLY A 65 7.80 -18.74 24.34
CA GLY A 65 7.26 -17.40 24.38
C GLY A 65 7.34 -16.67 23.04
N VAL A 66 7.37 -15.34 23.13
CA VAL A 66 7.48 -14.44 21.98
C VAL A 66 8.91 -14.41 21.45
N CYS A 67 9.10 -14.49 20.14
CA CYS A 67 10.43 -14.27 19.56
C CYS A 67 10.78 -12.77 19.54
N PRO A 68 12.07 -12.42 19.71
CA PRO A 68 12.55 -11.05 19.55
C PRO A 68 12.21 -10.44 18.18
N ARG A 69 12.17 -9.10 18.11
CA ARG A 69 11.91 -8.37 16.87
C ARG A 69 12.92 -8.76 15.78
N GLY A 70 12.40 -9.10 14.60
CA GLY A 70 13.21 -9.53 13.46
C GLY A 70 13.71 -10.99 13.54
N GLU A 71 13.13 -11.78 14.45
CA GLU A 71 13.27 -13.23 14.51
C GLU A 71 11.91 -13.88 14.23
N ARG A 72 11.93 -15.11 13.70
CA ARG A 72 10.73 -15.89 13.42
C ARG A 72 10.94 -17.34 13.84
N THR A 73 9.85 -18.02 14.19
CA THR A 73 9.87 -19.43 14.55
C THR A 73 10.17 -20.32 13.34
N ASN A 74 11.09 -21.27 13.52
CA ASN A 74 11.34 -22.33 12.56
C ASN A 74 10.41 -23.54 12.81
N ASN A 75 10.48 -24.58 11.97
CA ASN A 75 9.70 -25.81 12.08
C ASN A 75 9.90 -26.51 13.44
N SER A 76 11.10 -26.39 14.03
CA SER A 76 11.42 -26.91 15.37
C SER A 76 10.99 -25.99 16.52
N LYS A 77 10.20 -24.93 16.25
CA LYS A 77 9.74 -23.94 17.25
C LYS A 77 10.86 -23.21 17.99
N ILE A 78 11.96 -22.95 17.29
CA ILE A 78 13.10 -22.14 17.76
C ILE A 78 13.04 -20.78 17.06
N CYS A 79 13.34 -19.71 17.79
CA CYS A 79 13.43 -18.36 17.23
C CYS A 79 14.74 -18.19 16.44
N ASP A 80 14.63 -18.02 15.13
CA ASP A 80 15.75 -17.81 14.22
C ASP A 80 15.67 -16.40 13.60
N LYS A 81 16.83 -15.74 13.44
CA LYS A 81 16.91 -14.44 12.77
C LYS A 81 16.57 -14.54 11.28
N CYS A 82 15.68 -13.67 10.82
CA CYS A 82 15.43 -13.52 9.39
C CYS A 82 16.61 -12.81 8.72
N ASN A 83 17.28 -13.47 7.79
CA ASN A 83 18.40 -12.88 7.02
C ASN A 83 18.04 -12.69 5.54
N GLU A 84 16.77 -12.84 5.19
CA GLU A 84 16.28 -12.71 3.83
C GLU A 84 16.07 -11.23 3.47
N SER A 85 16.04 -10.94 2.17
CA SER A 85 15.67 -9.63 1.61
C SER A 85 14.21 -9.67 1.11
N PRO A 86 13.49 -8.54 1.12
CA PRO A 86 12.14 -8.46 0.55
C PRO A 86 12.12 -8.87 -0.93
N ASP A 87 11.11 -9.64 -1.31
CA ASP A 87 10.86 -10.01 -2.72
C ASP A 87 10.36 -8.77 -3.51
N LEU A 88 10.34 -8.82 -4.85
CA LEU A 88 9.84 -7.71 -5.69
C LEU A 88 8.42 -7.29 -5.28
N TYR A 89 7.56 -8.26 -4.96
CA TYR A 89 6.19 -8.01 -4.50
C TYR A 89 6.14 -7.19 -3.21
N ASP A 90 7.03 -7.47 -2.27
CA ASP A 90 7.13 -6.75 -1.00
C ASP A 90 7.56 -5.29 -1.23
N TRP A 91 8.51 -5.06 -2.14
CA TRP A 91 8.91 -3.72 -2.55
C TRP A 91 7.79 -2.94 -3.24
N LEU A 92 7.01 -3.61 -4.10
CA LEU A 92 5.83 -3.01 -4.71
C LEU A 92 4.77 -2.68 -3.66
N TYR A 93 4.52 -3.56 -2.68
CA TYR A 93 3.63 -3.24 -1.58
C TYR A 93 4.10 -2.00 -0.77
N LEU A 94 5.39 -1.92 -0.43
CA LEU A 94 5.95 -0.75 0.26
C LEU A 94 5.86 0.52 -0.60
N GLY A 95 6.07 0.39 -1.91
CA GLY A 95 5.87 1.48 -2.86
C GLY A 95 4.43 1.97 -2.90
N PHE A 96 3.44 1.06 -2.91
CA PHE A 96 2.03 1.40 -2.83
C PHE A 96 1.71 2.18 -1.55
N MET A 97 2.18 1.69 -0.40
CA MET A 97 2.02 2.39 0.88
C MET A 97 2.69 3.76 0.90
N ALA A 98 3.85 3.90 0.26
CA ALA A 98 4.55 5.17 0.12
C ALA A 98 3.79 6.19 -0.75
N MET A 99 3.14 5.70 -1.81
CA MET A 99 2.38 6.53 -2.75
C MET A 99 1.06 7.05 -2.18
N LEU A 100 0.43 6.33 -1.25
CA LEU A 100 -0.87 6.71 -0.66
C LEU A 100 -0.87 8.13 -0.06
N PRO A 101 0.02 8.49 0.90
CA PRO A 101 0.10 9.86 1.41
C PRO A 101 0.39 10.91 0.34
N LEU A 102 1.26 10.60 -0.63
CA LEU A 102 1.63 11.53 -1.70
C LEU A 102 0.43 11.90 -2.57
N VAL A 103 -0.37 10.89 -2.96
CA VAL A 103 -1.59 11.08 -3.76
C VAL A 103 -2.61 11.90 -2.99
N LEU A 104 -2.81 11.61 -1.69
CA LEU A 104 -3.70 12.40 -0.82
C LEU A 104 -3.21 13.84 -0.64
N HIS A 105 -1.90 14.06 -0.47
CA HIS A 105 -1.35 15.41 -0.41
C HIS A 105 -1.65 16.18 -1.68
N TRP A 106 -1.37 15.58 -2.83
CA TRP A 106 -1.65 16.22 -4.10
C TRP A 106 -3.15 16.49 -4.26
N PHE A 107 -4.03 15.59 -3.85
CA PHE A 107 -5.48 15.82 -3.83
C PHE A 107 -5.85 17.09 -3.07
N PHE A 108 -5.45 17.16 -1.80
CA PHE A 108 -5.86 18.24 -0.92
C PHE A 108 -5.21 19.57 -1.32
N ILE A 109 -3.96 19.56 -1.78
CA ILE A 109 -3.31 20.75 -2.36
C ILE A 109 -4.18 21.27 -3.50
N GLU A 110 -4.53 20.41 -4.44
CA GLU A 110 -5.25 20.82 -5.63
C GLU A 110 -6.72 21.18 -5.31
N TRP A 111 -7.35 20.56 -4.31
CA TRP A 111 -8.68 20.91 -3.81
C TRP A 111 -8.71 22.30 -3.18
N TYR A 112 -7.69 22.66 -2.38
CA TYR A 112 -7.64 23.92 -1.64
C TYR A 112 -6.90 25.06 -2.35
N SER A 113 -6.02 24.79 -3.32
CA SER A 113 -5.11 25.80 -3.90
C SER A 113 -5.77 26.80 -4.88
N GLY A 114 -7.08 26.73 -5.12
CA GLY A 114 -7.82 27.70 -5.94
C GLY A 114 -7.30 27.82 -7.38
N LYS A 115 -7.58 28.95 -8.06
CA LYS A 115 -7.24 29.17 -9.48
C LYS A 115 -5.77 29.55 -9.75
N LYS A 116 -4.93 29.78 -8.72
CA LYS A 116 -3.56 30.31 -8.90
C LYS A 116 -2.54 29.17 -9.04
N SER A 117 -2.33 28.74 -10.28
CA SER A 117 -1.57 27.53 -10.65
C SER A 117 -0.10 27.47 -10.19
N SER A 118 0.59 28.61 -10.02
CA SER A 118 2.04 28.62 -9.74
C SER A 118 2.38 28.19 -8.30
N SER A 119 1.57 28.61 -7.31
CA SER A 119 1.77 28.19 -5.91
C SER A 119 1.42 26.72 -5.69
N ALA A 120 0.43 26.19 -6.42
CA ALA A 120 0.03 24.78 -6.34
C ALA A 120 1.17 23.86 -6.77
N PHE A 121 1.83 24.18 -7.89
CA PHE A 121 2.96 23.41 -8.40
C PHE A 121 4.09 23.29 -7.38
N PHE A 122 4.48 24.41 -6.74
CA PHE A 122 5.51 24.39 -5.71
C PHE A 122 5.13 23.51 -4.51
N GLN A 123 3.85 23.51 -4.11
CA GLN A 123 3.36 22.64 -3.04
C GLN A 123 3.38 21.16 -3.44
N HIS A 124 3.09 20.82 -4.69
CA HIS A 124 3.20 19.43 -5.18
C HIS A 124 4.64 18.92 -5.16
N VAL A 125 5.59 19.74 -5.65
CA VAL A 125 7.02 19.41 -5.64
C VAL A 125 7.52 19.26 -4.21
N THR A 126 7.13 20.17 -3.33
CA THR A 126 7.47 20.08 -1.90
C THR A 126 6.94 18.78 -1.28
N ALA A 127 5.67 18.44 -1.52
CA ALA A 127 5.07 17.21 -1.01
C ALA A 127 5.82 15.96 -1.48
N LEU A 128 6.27 15.95 -2.74
CA LEU A 128 7.07 14.87 -3.31
C LEU A 128 8.41 14.74 -2.59
N LEU A 129 9.10 15.85 -2.35
CA LEU A 129 10.38 15.87 -1.63
C LEU A 129 10.22 15.44 -0.17
N GLU A 130 9.15 15.88 0.51
CA GLU A 130 8.80 15.49 1.88
C GLU A 130 8.61 13.98 2.01
N CYS A 131 7.78 13.40 1.13
CA CYS A 131 7.52 11.96 1.13
C CYS A 131 8.78 11.16 0.74
N SER A 132 9.55 11.64 -0.23
CA SER A 132 10.79 10.98 -0.66
C SER A 132 11.85 11.00 0.44
N ALA A 133 12.03 12.13 1.12
CA ALA A 133 12.93 12.24 2.26
C ALA A 133 12.48 11.32 3.41
N ALA A 134 11.18 11.28 3.71
CA ALA A 134 10.63 10.37 4.72
C ALA A 134 10.89 8.91 4.38
N ALA A 135 10.73 8.52 3.11
CA ALA A 135 11.02 7.16 2.65
C ALA A 135 12.51 6.81 2.85
N ILE A 136 13.42 7.67 2.40
CA ILE A 136 14.87 7.46 2.55
C ILE A 136 15.26 7.33 4.04
N VAL A 137 14.78 8.25 4.89
CA VAL A 137 15.06 8.21 6.33
C VAL A 137 14.47 6.95 6.97
N THR A 138 13.28 6.53 6.54
CA THR A 138 12.67 5.29 7.03
C THR A 138 13.54 4.08 6.70
N LEU A 139 14.06 4.00 5.47
CA LEU A 139 14.97 2.92 5.08
C LEU A 139 16.24 2.91 5.94
N LEU A 140 16.86 4.09 6.14
CA LEU A 140 18.09 4.22 6.91
C LEU A 140 17.94 3.91 8.42
N VAL A 141 16.75 4.08 8.99
CA VAL A 141 16.49 3.83 10.41
C VAL A 141 16.09 2.38 10.68
N ASN A 142 15.62 1.65 9.67
CA ASN A 142 15.27 0.24 9.82
C ASN A 142 16.48 -0.68 9.73
N ASP A 143 16.33 -1.90 10.23
CA ASP A 143 17.42 -2.89 10.22
C ASP A 143 17.79 -3.33 8.79
N PRO A 144 19.09 -3.34 8.43
CA PRO A 144 20.24 -2.82 9.18
C PRO A 144 20.38 -1.29 9.10
N VAL A 145 20.56 -0.66 10.27
CA VAL A 145 20.64 0.80 10.41
C VAL A 145 21.78 1.38 9.57
N GLY A 146 21.48 2.43 8.80
CA GLY A 146 22.44 3.16 7.98
C GLY A 146 22.60 2.63 6.54
N GLU A 147 21.94 1.52 6.19
CA GLU A 147 21.97 0.99 4.83
C GLU A 147 20.62 1.19 4.11
N LEU A 148 20.64 1.34 2.78
CA LEU A 148 19.42 1.42 1.95
C LEU A 148 18.89 0.03 1.57
N LYS A 149 19.12 -0.97 2.41
CA LYS A 149 18.61 -2.33 2.26
C LYS A 149 17.81 -2.68 3.50
N ILE A 150 16.77 -3.49 3.32
CA ILE A 150 15.93 -3.95 4.43
C ILE A 150 16.16 -5.44 4.61
N ARG A 151 16.27 -5.87 5.87
CA ARG A 151 16.18 -7.28 6.26
C ARG A 151 14.72 -7.64 6.52
N SER A 152 14.22 -8.70 5.88
CA SER A 152 12.82 -9.11 5.93
C SER A 152 12.63 -10.57 6.32
N CYS A 153 11.50 -10.86 6.96
CA CYS A 153 10.96 -12.20 7.15
C CYS A 153 9.90 -12.45 6.07
N ARG A 154 10.03 -13.58 5.35
CA ARG A 154 9.09 -13.92 4.29
C ARG A 154 7.66 -14.09 4.78
N VAL A 155 6.71 -13.48 4.07
CA VAL A 155 5.28 -13.68 4.29
C VAL A 155 4.90 -15.07 3.78
N LYS A 156 4.34 -15.91 4.65
CA LYS A 156 3.90 -17.27 4.29
C LYS A 156 2.38 -17.34 4.16
N MET A 157 1.66 -16.70 5.07
CA MET A 157 0.20 -16.78 5.15
C MET A 157 -0.41 -15.48 5.67
N LEU A 158 -1.71 -15.30 5.45
CA LEU A 158 -2.44 -14.11 5.92
C LEU A 158 -2.41 -13.96 7.45
N SER A 159 -2.44 -15.08 8.19
CA SER A 159 -2.38 -15.06 9.65
C SER A 159 -1.05 -14.51 10.20
N ASP A 160 0.01 -14.43 9.39
CA ASP A 160 1.30 -13.84 9.79
C ASP A 160 1.16 -12.34 10.12
N TRP A 161 0.15 -11.68 9.55
CA TRP A 161 -0.18 -10.28 9.82
C TRP A 161 -0.99 -10.09 11.10
N TYR A 162 -1.60 -11.16 11.61
CA TYR A 162 -2.58 -11.13 12.68
C TYR A 162 -2.22 -12.12 13.80
N THR A 163 -0.93 -12.23 14.15
CA THR A 163 -0.44 -13.20 15.14
C THR A 163 -1.16 -13.10 16.49
N MET A 164 -1.65 -11.91 16.85
CA MET A 164 -2.43 -11.66 18.07
C MET A 164 -3.68 -12.56 18.16
N LEU A 165 -4.30 -12.90 17.02
CA LEU A 165 -5.50 -13.75 16.96
C LEU A 165 -5.19 -15.25 17.11
N TYR A 166 -3.91 -15.63 17.07
CA TYR A 166 -3.46 -17.03 17.06
C TYR A 166 -2.64 -17.38 18.31
N ASN A 167 -2.92 -16.71 19.44
CA ASN A 167 -2.32 -17.03 20.74
C ASN A 167 -2.90 -18.35 21.29
N PRO A 168 -2.07 -19.36 21.59
CA PRO A 168 -2.54 -20.66 22.07
C PRO A 168 -2.88 -20.65 23.57
N SER A 169 -3.85 -21.49 23.95
CA SER A 169 -4.24 -21.77 25.33
C SER A 169 -4.14 -23.27 25.63
N PRO A 170 -2.90 -23.82 25.80
CA PRO A 170 -2.69 -25.27 25.90
C PRO A 170 -3.44 -25.92 27.07
N ASP A 171 -3.56 -25.23 28.20
CA ASP A 171 -4.24 -25.75 29.39
C ASP A 171 -5.67 -25.21 29.54
N TYR A 172 -6.22 -24.53 28.52
CA TYR A 172 -7.51 -23.80 28.55
C TYR A 172 -7.66 -22.72 29.65
N ILE A 173 -6.69 -22.61 30.56
CA ILE A 173 -6.64 -21.65 31.66
C ILE A 173 -5.64 -20.54 31.33
N ASN A 174 -4.41 -20.92 30.95
CA ASN A 174 -3.34 -19.99 30.66
C ASN A 174 -3.22 -19.78 29.14
N THR A 175 -3.24 -18.51 28.71
CA THR A 175 -2.98 -18.13 27.32
C THR A 175 -1.53 -17.65 27.18
N LEU A 176 -0.78 -18.28 26.29
CA LEU A 176 0.57 -17.84 25.95
C LEU A 176 0.49 -16.72 24.90
N HIS A 177 0.95 -15.53 25.28
CA HIS A 177 0.97 -14.38 24.37
C HIS A 177 2.24 -14.40 23.53
N CYS A 178 2.12 -14.87 22.30
CA CYS A 178 3.19 -14.98 21.31
C CYS A 178 3.02 -13.98 20.16
N THR A 179 2.41 -12.83 20.46
CA THR A 179 2.19 -11.76 19.49
C THR A 179 3.52 -11.13 19.09
N GLN A 180 3.90 -11.29 17.82
CA GLN A 180 5.12 -10.74 17.26
C GLN A 180 4.90 -10.32 15.81
N GLU A 181 5.80 -9.50 15.28
CA GLU A 181 5.80 -9.13 13.87
C GLU A 181 6.38 -10.26 13.01
N ALA A 182 5.56 -11.26 12.67
CA ALA A 182 6.02 -12.40 11.85
C ALA A 182 6.37 -12.01 10.40
N VAL A 183 5.85 -10.88 9.92
CA VAL A 183 6.12 -10.27 8.61
C VAL A 183 7.13 -9.11 8.71
N PHE A 184 8.05 -9.18 9.67
CA PHE A 184 9.02 -8.10 9.92
C PHE A 184 9.78 -7.73 8.63
N PRO A 185 9.95 -6.43 8.29
CA PRO A 185 9.41 -5.24 8.95
C PRO A 185 8.19 -4.65 8.21
N LEU A 186 7.55 -5.41 7.31
CA LEU A 186 6.51 -4.92 6.37
C LEU A 186 5.31 -4.28 7.07
N TYR A 187 5.04 -4.66 8.32
CA TYR A 187 3.98 -4.06 9.10
C TYR A 187 4.45 -2.77 9.77
N THR A 188 5.56 -2.81 10.51
CA THR A 188 6.04 -1.66 11.31
C THR A 188 6.65 -0.54 10.47
N ILE A 189 7.31 -0.86 9.37
CA ILE A 189 7.99 0.12 8.50
C ILE A 189 7.01 1.17 7.94
N VAL A 190 5.77 0.78 7.67
CA VAL A 190 4.73 1.68 7.16
C VAL A 190 4.35 2.74 8.20
N PHE A 191 4.25 2.37 9.47
CA PHE A 191 3.99 3.32 10.56
C PHE A 191 5.15 4.29 10.76
N ILE A 192 6.38 3.78 10.71
CA ILE A 192 7.59 4.61 10.82
C ILE A 192 7.62 5.63 9.67
N TYR A 193 7.32 5.19 8.45
CA TYR A 193 7.20 6.07 7.29
C TYR A 193 6.14 7.15 7.46
N TYR A 194 4.92 6.79 7.88
CA TYR A 194 3.85 7.77 8.11
C TYR A 194 4.19 8.77 9.22
N ALA A 195 4.89 8.33 10.27
CA ALA A 195 5.38 9.22 11.32
C ALA A 195 6.39 10.23 10.77
N PHE A 196 7.39 9.79 9.99
CA PHE A 196 8.35 10.69 9.37
C PHE A 196 7.71 11.63 8.34
N CYS A 197 6.73 11.13 7.57
CA CYS A 197 5.94 11.99 6.68
C CYS A 197 5.27 13.12 7.46
N LEU A 198 4.60 12.80 8.57
CA LEU A 198 3.93 13.79 9.42
C LEU A 198 4.93 14.80 10.01
N VAL A 199 6.08 14.34 10.51
CA VAL A 199 7.12 15.22 11.07
C VAL A 199 7.67 16.16 10.00
N PHE A 200 8.08 15.65 8.84
CA PHE A 200 8.62 16.49 7.76
C PHE A 200 7.57 17.46 7.23
N MET A 201 6.31 17.03 7.12
CA MET A 201 5.20 17.90 6.78
C MET A 201 5.01 19.06 7.78
N MET A 202 5.05 18.76 9.08
CA MET A 202 4.90 19.77 10.12
C MET A 202 6.09 20.74 10.20
N LEU A 203 7.29 20.30 9.82
CA LEU A 203 8.48 21.15 9.84
C LEU A 203 8.64 21.97 8.56
N LEU A 204 8.56 21.34 7.39
CA LEU A 204 8.91 21.96 6.12
C LEU A 204 7.80 22.88 5.59
N ARG A 205 6.53 22.47 5.67
CA ARG A 205 5.43 23.29 5.12
C ARG A 205 5.26 24.65 5.79
N PRO A 206 5.30 24.79 7.13
CA PRO A 206 5.20 26.10 7.77
C PRO A 206 6.38 27.02 7.41
N LEU A 207 7.59 26.48 7.30
CA LEU A 207 8.79 27.24 6.91
C LEU A 207 8.68 27.77 5.47
N LEU A 208 8.19 26.94 4.56
CA LEU A 208 7.97 27.32 3.16
C LEU A 208 6.86 28.36 3.03
N VAL A 209 5.76 28.21 3.77
CA VAL A 209 4.70 29.22 3.81
C VAL A 209 5.24 30.55 4.33
N LYS A 210 6.08 30.56 5.39
CA LYS A 210 6.71 31.79 5.92
C LYS A 210 7.63 32.46 4.90
N LYS A 211 8.44 31.70 4.15
CA LYS A 211 9.32 32.25 3.09
C LYS A 211 8.56 32.72 1.85
N ILE A 212 7.45 32.06 1.50
CA ILE A 212 6.60 32.38 0.32
C ILE A 212 5.42 33.31 0.73
N ALA A 213 5.43 33.86 1.96
CA ALA A 213 4.36 34.69 2.50
C ALA A 213 4.35 36.14 2.01
N CYS A 214 5.34 36.61 1.25
CA CYS A 214 5.38 38.01 0.81
C CYS A 214 4.30 38.40 -0.23
N GLY A 215 3.40 37.52 -0.68
CA GLY A 215 2.42 37.90 -1.71
C GLY A 215 1.12 37.11 -1.87
N LEU A 216 0.74 36.23 -0.92
CA LEU A 216 -0.54 35.48 -1.02
C LEU A 216 -1.22 35.28 0.33
N GLY A 217 -2.56 35.39 0.32
CA GLY A 217 -3.46 35.34 1.47
C GLY A 217 -3.19 34.18 2.45
N LYS A 218 -3.29 34.50 3.74
CA LYS A 218 -2.86 33.66 4.88
C LYS A 218 -3.71 32.40 5.13
N SER A 219 -5.00 32.37 4.78
CA SER A 219 -5.93 31.35 5.32
C SER A 219 -5.99 30.02 4.57
N ASP A 220 -5.87 30.02 3.23
CA ASP A 220 -6.12 28.79 2.46
C ASP A 220 -4.97 27.78 2.48
N ARG A 221 -3.73 28.23 2.75
CA ARG A 221 -2.54 27.35 2.75
C ARG A 221 -2.46 26.43 3.97
N PHE A 222 -2.98 26.84 5.12
CA PHE A 222 -2.99 25.99 6.32
C PHE A 222 -4.03 24.87 6.26
N LYS A 223 -5.11 25.03 5.46
CA LYS A 223 -6.15 24.00 5.27
C LYS A 223 -5.58 22.69 4.73
N SER A 224 -4.60 22.76 3.83
CA SER A 224 -3.90 21.57 3.31
C SER A 224 -3.06 20.86 4.38
N ILE A 225 -2.52 21.60 5.36
CA ILE A 225 -1.77 21.03 6.49
C ILE A 225 -2.73 20.38 7.48
N TYR A 226 -3.86 21.02 7.80
CA TYR A 226 -4.88 20.42 8.66
C TYR A 226 -5.46 19.14 8.05
N ALA A 227 -5.74 19.12 6.75
CA ALA A 227 -6.20 17.92 6.06
C ALA A 227 -5.23 16.73 6.23
N ALA A 228 -3.91 17.00 6.21
CA ALA A 228 -2.89 15.98 6.48
C ALA A 228 -3.00 15.40 7.89
N LEU A 229 -3.23 16.25 8.89
CA LEU A 229 -3.39 15.81 10.27
C LEU A 229 -4.61 14.89 10.48
N TYR A 230 -5.61 14.97 9.60
CA TYR A 230 -6.76 14.06 9.62
C TYR A 230 -6.53 12.76 8.84
N PHE A 231 -5.93 12.82 7.65
CA PHE A 231 -5.82 11.61 6.83
C PHE A 231 -4.71 10.65 7.29
N PHE A 232 -3.60 11.14 7.88
CA PHE A 232 -2.53 10.25 8.37
C PHE A 232 -3.02 9.27 9.44
N PRO A 233 -3.77 9.70 10.48
CA PRO A 233 -4.41 8.78 11.42
C PRO A 233 -5.31 7.74 10.73
N ILE A 234 -6.11 8.16 9.74
CA ILE A 234 -6.96 7.23 8.98
C ILE A 234 -6.12 6.17 8.26
N LEU A 235 -5.04 6.58 7.57
CA LEU A 235 -4.12 5.64 6.92
C LEU A 235 -3.44 4.70 7.92
N THR A 236 -3.08 5.19 9.12
CA THR A 236 -2.49 4.33 10.15
C THR A 236 -3.49 3.31 10.67
N VAL A 237 -4.77 3.67 10.86
CA VAL A 237 -5.81 2.73 11.27
C VAL A 237 -6.07 1.70 10.18
N LEU A 238 -6.14 2.12 8.91
CA LEU A 238 -6.28 1.20 7.78
C LEU A 238 -5.10 0.21 7.72
N GLN A 239 -3.88 0.66 7.97
CA GLN A 239 -2.72 -0.23 8.04
C GLN A 239 -2.77 -1.16 9.26
N ALA A 240 -3.18 -0.65 10.42
CA ALA A 240 -3.22 -1.43 11.66
C ALA A 240 -4.25 -2.57 11.62
N VAL A 241 -5.43 -2.30 11.06
CA VAL A 241 -6.51 -3.28 10.97
C VAL A 241 -6.41 -4.10 9.68
N GLY A 242 -6.15 -3.43 8.56
CA GLY A 242 -6.23 -4.00 7.22
C GLY A 242 -4.89 -4.32 6.57
N GLY A 243 -3.75 -4.16 7.24
CA GLY A 243 -2.43 -4.30 6.61
C GLY A 243 -2.22 -5.62 5.85
N GLY A 244 -2.63 -6.74 6.45
CA GLY A 244 -2.59 -8.04 5.79
C GLY A 244 -3.51 -8.13 4.57
N LEU A 245 -4.75 -7.66 4.69
CA LEU A 245 -5.69 -7.62 3.56
C LEU A 245 -5.17 -6.71 2.44
N LEU A 246 -4.63 -5.53 2.78
CA LEU A 246 -4.04 -4.58 1.83
C LEU A 246 -2.84 -5.21 1.11
N TYR A 247 -2.00 -5.97 1.81
CA TYR A 247 -0.88 -6.67 1.21
C TYR A 247 -1.32 -7.63 0.10
N TYR A 248 -2.42 -8.37 0.26
CA TYR A 248 -2.91 -9.25 -0.82
C TYR A 248 -3.80 -8.53 -1.84
N ALA A 249 -4.46 -7.43 -1.46
CA ALA A 249 -5.45 -6.74 -2.29
C ALA A 249 -4.87 -5.59 -3.14
N PHE A 250 -3.72 -5.00 -2.77
CA PHE A 250 -3.22 -3.78 -3.43
C PHE A 250 -3.06 -3.89 -4.96
N PRO A 251 -2.64 -5.02 -5.57
CA PRO A 251 -2.50 -5.11 -7.02
C PRO A 251 -3.85 -4.91 -7.71
N TYR A 252 -4.90 -5.55 -7.17
CA TYR A 252 -6.27 -5.44 -7.67
C TYR A 252 -6.85 -4.05 -7.44
N ILE A 253 -6.59 -3.44 -6.27
CA ILE A 253 -6.99 -2.06 -5.97
C ILE A 253 -6.42 -1.11 -7.04
N ILE A 254 -5.12 -1.21 -7.34
CA ILE A 254 -4.45 -0.36 -8.33
C ILE A 254 -5.02 -0.61 -9.74
N LEU A 255 -5.23 -1.87 -10.13
CA LEU A 255 -5.79 -2.20 -11.44
C LEU A 255 -7.19 -1.64 -11.62
N VAL A 256 -8.10 -1.89 -10.69
CA VAL A 256 -9.48 -1.39 -10.76
C VAL A 256 -9.48 0.14 -10.75
N LEU A 257 -8.70 0.76 -9.86
CA LEU A 257 -8.58 2.22 -9.79
C LEU A 257 -8.08 2.83 -11.09
N SER A 258 -7.01 2.28 -11.67
CA SER A 258 -6.45 2.77 -12.93
C SER A 258 -7.43 2.67 -14.09
N LEU A 259 -8.23 1.59 -14.15
CA LEU A 259 -9.28 1.42 -15.16
C LEU A 259 -10.42 2.43 -14.99
N VAL A 260 -10.97 2.54 -13.78
CA VAL A 260 -12.10 3.44 -13.49
C VAL A 260 -11.69 4.90 -13.70
N THR A 261 -10.52 5.30 -13.20
CA THR A 261 -10.00 6.67 -13.37
C THR A 261 -9.76 7.03 -14.82
N LEU A 262 -9.23 6.09 -15.61
CA LEU A 262 -9.01 6.29 -17.04
C LEU A 262 -10.35 6.45 -17.78
N ALA A 263 -11.33 5.60 -17.49
CA ALA A 263 -12.66 5.68 -18.10
C ALA A 263 -13.35 7.01 -17.78
N VAL A 264 -13.35 7.42 -16.50
CA VAL A 264 -13.92 8.71 -16.06
C VAL A 264 -13.16 9.87 -16.69
N TYR A 265 -11.84 9.79 -16.81
CA TYR A 265 -11.05 10.84 -17.44
C TYR A 265 -11.38 11.01 -18.92
N MET A 266 -11.49 9.91 -19.65
CA MET A 266 -11.79 9.92 -21.08
C MET A 266 -13.21 10.43 -21.36
N SER A 267 -14.20 9.99 -20.57
CA SER A 267 -15.58 10.45 -20.70
C SER A 267 -15.73 11.94 -20.36
N ALA A 268 -15.17 12.40 -19.24
CA ALA A 268 -15.26 13.80 -18.83
C ALA A 268 -14.44 14.77 -19.70
N SER A 269 -13.46 14.25 -20.45
CA SER A 269 -12.62 15.06 -21.35
C SER A 269 -13.09 15.05 -22.80
N GLU A 270 -14.20 14.35 -23.10
CA GLU A 270 -14.83 14.20 -24.43
C GLU A 270 -13.81 13.82 -25.51
N ILE A 271 -12.96 12.82 -25.24
CA ILE A 271 -11.93 12.39 -26.20
C ILE A 271 -12.54 11.40 -27.18
N GLN A 272 -12.97 11.86 -28.35
CA GLN A 272 -13.65 11.02 -29.33
C GLN A 272 -12.69 10.39 -30.34
N THR A 273 -11.59 11.08 -30.68
CA THR A 273 -10.64 10.59 -31.69
C THR A 273 -9.20 10.60 -31.20
N TYR A 274 -8.35 9.79 -31.84
CA TYR A 274 -6.91 9.79 -31.60
C TYR A 274 -6.27 11.16 -31.85
N LYS A 275 -6.82 11.95 -32.78
CA LYS A 275 -6.34 13.32 -33.05
C LYS A 275 -6.51 14.21 -31.82
N ASP A 276 -7.66 14.14 -31.14
CA ASP A 276 -7.94 14.92 -29.94
C ASP A 276 -7.01 14.61 -28.77
N LEU A 277 -6.48 13.39 -28.73
CA LEU A 277 -5.50 12.97 -27.75
C LEU A 277 -4.16 13.68 -27.97
N PHE A 278 -3.67 13.74 -29.21
CA PHE A 278 -2.39 14.37 -29.55
C PHE A 278 -2.45 15.91 -29.60
N THR A 279 -3.63 16.51 -29.81
CA THR A 279 -3.81 17.97 -29.87
C THR A 279 -3.41 18.69 -28.57
N LYS A 280 -3.64 18.06 -27.40
CA LYS A 280 -3.33 18.67 -26.10
C LYS A 280 -2.28 17.84 -25.36
N LYS A 281 -1.06 18.36 -25.23
CA LYS A 281 0.05 17.73 -24.47
C LYS A 281 -0.36 17.25 -23.07
N LYS A 282 -1.25 17.97 -22.39
CA LYS A 282 -1.80 17.60 -21.07
C LYS A 282 -2.56 16.26 -21.08
N ARG A 283 -3.27 15.92 -22.16
CA ARG A 283 -4.03 14.67 -22.29
C ARG A 283 -3.10 13.46 -22.40
N LEU A 284 -2.00 13.61 -23.14
CA LEU A 284 -0.96 12.57 -23.22
C LEU A 284 -0.30 12.29 -21.87
N VAL A 285 0.08 13.34 -21.12
CA VAL A 285 0.66 13.17 -19.78
C VAL A 285 -0.26 12.38 -18.85
N VAL A 286 -1.57 12.67 -18.91
CA VAL A 286 -2.57 11.95 -18.10
C VAL A 286 -2.65 10.49 -18.54
N LEU A 287 -2.72 10.22 -19.84
CA LEU A 287 -2.81 8.87 -20.37
C LEU A 287 -1.59 8.04 -19.97
N PHE A 288 -0.38 8.57 -20.18
CA PHE A 288 0.85 7.89 -19.80
C PHE A 288 0.92 7.63 -18.29
N SER A 289 0.45 8.56 -17.46
CA SER A 289 0.39 8.36 -16.00
C SER A 289 -0.54 7.20 -15.62
N HIS A 290 -1.69 7.04 -16.30
CA HIS A 290 -2.59 5.90 -16.06
C HIS A 290 -1.98 4.59 -16.58
N TRP A 291 -1.27 4.61 -17.71
CA TRP A 291 -0.57 3.43 -18.22
C TRP A 291 0.52 2.94 -17.26
N ILE A 292 1.29 3.86 -16.67
CA ILE A 292 2.29 3.51 -15.65
C ILE A 292 1.61 2.88 -14.42
N LEU A 293 0.51 3.47 -13.95
CA LEU A 293 -0.24 2.93 -12.80
C LEU A 293 -0.85 1.55 -13.11
N HIS A 294 -1.37 1.37 -14.32
CA HIS A 294 -1.95 0.10 -14.74
C HIS A 294 -0.86 -0.98 -14.90
N ALA A 295 0.28 -0.63 -15.51
CA ALA A 295 1.45 -1.51 -15.60
C ALA A 295 1.95 -1.92 -14.20
N TYR A 296 1.98 -0.99 -13.25
CA TYR A 296 2.33 -1.28 -11.86
C TYR A 296 1.42 -2.33 -11.22
N GLY A 297 0.10 -2.24 -11.47
CA GLY A 297 -0.86 -3.25 -11.05
C GLY A 297 -0.63 -4.62 -11.70
N ILE A 298 -0.33 -4.66 -13.01
CA ILE A 298 -0.05 -5.90 -13.74
C ILE A 298 1.25 -6.56 -13.24
N ILE A 299 2.30 -5.76 -13.06
CA ILE A 299 3.61 -6.22 -12.56
C ILE A 299 3.47 -6.79 -11.14
N SER A 300 2.67 -6.15 -10.28
CA SER A 300 2.45 -6.66 -8.93
C SER A 300 1.66 -7.98 -8.88
N ILE A 301 0.77 -8.25 -9.83
CA ILE A 301 0.11 -9.57 -9.93
C ILE A 301 1.05 -10.64 -10.49
N SER A 302 1.73 -10.34 -11.59
CA SER A 302 2.59 -11.28 -12.31
C SER A 302 3.87 -11.63 -11.54
N ARG A 303 4.34 -10.74 -10.66
CA ARG A 303 5.62 -10.84 -9.91
C ARG A 303 6.87 -10.93 -10.80
N LEU A 304 6.71 -10.93 -12.13
CA LEU A 304 7.76 -11.10 -13.12
C LEU A 304 8.59 -12.38 -12.94
N ASP A 305 7.98 -13.43 -12.37
CA ASP A 305 8.67 -14.70 -12.11
C ASP A 305 8.99 -15.46 -13.41
N LYS A 306 8.19 -15.26 -14.49
CA LYS A 306 8.40 -15.89 -15.80
C LYS A 306 8.19 -14.88 -16.92
N LEU A 307 9.29 -14.24 -17.31
CA LEU A 307 9.32 -13.16 -18.30
C LEU A 307 8.55 -13.49 -19.61
N ASP A 308 8.61 -14.73 -20.10
CA ASP A 308 7.92 -15.16 -21.32
C ASP A 308 6.38 -15.16 -21.20
N GLN A 309 5.85 -15.40 -20.00
CA GLN A 309 4.41 -15.41 -19.73
C GLN A 309 3.88 -14.03 -19.33
N ASP A 310 4.76 -13.20 -18.73
CA ASP A 310 4.37 -11.89 -18.17
C ASP A 310 4.44 -10.76 -19.22
N LEU A 311 5.28 -10.90 -20.24
CA LEU A 311 5.40 -9.94 -21.35
C LEU A 311 4.10 -9.67 -22.12
N PRO A 312 3.28 -10.68 -22.50
CA PRO A 312 2.00 -10.42 -23.15
C PRO A 312 0.99 -9.73 -22.23
N LEU A 313 1.06 -9.95 -20.91
CA LEU A 313 0.21 -9.22 -19.95
C LEU A 313 0.55 -7.72 -19.96
N LEU A 314 1.82 -7.37 -20.08
CA LEU A 314 2.24 -5.96 -20.15
C LEU A 314 1.79 -5.28 -21.47
N ALA A 315 1.63 -6.05 -22.55
CA ALA A 315 1.07 -5.55 -23.80
C ALA A 315 -0.42 -5.16 -23.68
N LEU A 316 -1.12 -5.58 -22.61
CA LEU A 316 -2.52 -5.20 -22.35
C LEU A 316 -2.68 -3.82 -21.70
N VAL A 317 -1.59 -3.17 -21.29
CA VAL A 317 -1.63 -1.83 -20.67
C VAL A 317 -2.39 -0.77 -21.49
N PRO A 318 -2.18 -0.63 -22.81
CA PRO A 318 -2.92 0.34 -23.61
C PRO A 318 -4.36 -0.10 -23.95
N THR A 319 -4.72 -1.37 -23.72
CA THR A 319 -6.01 -1.95 -24.15
C THR A 319 -7.23 -1.17 -23.67
N PRO A 320 -7.34 -0.73 -22.39
CA PRO A 320 -8.49 0.04 -21.94
C PRO A 320 -8.68 1.36 -22.70
N ALA A 321 -7.57 2.03 -23.03
CA ALA A 321 -7.58 3.28 -23.79
C ALA A 321 -7.98 3.05 -25.26
N LEU A 322 -7.42 2.00 -25.87
CA LEU A 322 -7.75 1.62 -27.25
C LEU A 322 -9.21 1.19 -27.37
N PHE A 323 -9.68 0.37 -26.43
CA PHE A 323 -11.07 -0.08 -26.37
C PHE A 323 -12.02 1.12 -26.30
N TYR A 324 -11.76 2.09 -25.42
CA TYR A 324 -12.56 3.31 -25.33
C TYR A 324 -12.56 4.09 -26.64
N LEU A 325 -11.39 4.32 -27.27
CA LEU A 325 -11.31 5.06 -28.53
C LEU A 325 -12.05 4.36 -29.70
N LEU A 326 -12.07 3.02 -29.71
CA LEU A 326 -12.78 2.23 -30.71
C LEU A 326 -14.30 2.24 -30.49
N THR A 327 -14.75 2.30 -29.24
CA THR A 327 -16.18 2.24 -28.91
C THR A 327 -16.83 3.63 -28.76
N ALA A 328 -16.07 4.68 -28.46
CA ALA A 328 -16.57 6.03 -28.19
C ALA A 328 -17.49 6.56 -29.30
N LYS A 329 -17.16 6.27 -30.57
CA LYS A 329 -17.96 6.67 -31.74
C LYS A 329 -19.38 6.07 -31.73
N TYR A 330 -19.56 4.89 -31.16
CA TYR A 330 -20.83 4.16 -31.15
C TYR A 330 -21.67 4.41 -29.90
N THR A 331 -21.07 4.98 -28.85
CA THR A 331 -21.71 5.18 -27.55
C THR A 331 -22.29 6.59 -27.35
N GLU A 332 -22.25 7.46 -28.35
CA GLU A 332 -22.68 8.85 -28.22
C GLU A 332 -24.21 8.99 -28.44
N PRO A 333 -24.99 9.39 -27.41
CA PRO A 333 -26.46 9.41 -27.49
C PRO A 333 -26.98 10.41 -28.53
N SER A 334 -26.29 11.53 -28.72
CA SER A 334 -26.65 12.58 -29.67
C SER A 334 -26.62 12.08 -31.12
N ARG A 335 -25.69 11.18 -31.47
CA ARG A 335 -25.65 10.59 -32.82
C ARG A 335 -26.75 9.58 -33.05
N ILE A 336 -27.04 8.74 -32.05
CA ILE A 336 -28.13 7.75 -32.10
C ILE A 336 -29.48 8.46 -32.32
N LEU A 337 -29.70 9.58 -31.64
CA LEU A 337 -30.91 10.41 -31.82
C LEU A 337 -30.93 11.10 -33.20
N SER A 338 -29.79 11.57 -33.70
CA SER A 338 -29.71 12.23 -35.02
C SER A 338 -29.86 11.27 -36.21
N GLU A 339 -29.35 10.05 -36.11
CA GLU A 339 -29.47 9.02 -37.15
C GLU A 339 -30.84 8.32 -37.08
N GLY A 340 -31.44 8.19 -35.89
CA GLY A 340 -32.83 7.73 -35.73
C GLY A 340 -33.88 8.77 -36.15
N GLY A 341 -33.56 10.07 -36.08
CA GLY A 341 -34.45 11.15 -36.49
C GLY A 341 -34.50 11.44 -37.99
N ASN A 342 -33.46 11.03 -38.75
CA ASN A 342 -33.40 11.18 -40.20
C ASN A 342 -33.98 9.98 -40.98
N GLY A 343 -34.60 9.03 -40.28
CA GLY A 343 -35.18 7.81 -40.85
C GLY A 343 -36.70 7.81 -41.03
N HIS A 344 -37.37 8.97 -40.92
CA HIS A 344 -38.82 9.11 -41.12
C HIS A 344 -39.20 10.19 -42.12
#